data_AF-A0A5E4P1K0-F1
#
_entry.id   AF-A0A5E4P1K0-F1
#
_cell.length_a   1.000
_cell.length_b   1.000
_cell.length_c   1.000
_cell.angle_alpha   90.00
_cell.angle_beta   90.00
_cell.angle_gamma   90.00
#
_symmetry.space_group_name_H-M   'P 1'
#
loop_
_entity.id
_entity.type
_entity.pdbx_description
1 polymer ?
#
loop_
_entity_poly.entity_id
_entity_poly.type
_entity_poly.pdbx_seq_one_letter_code
_entity_poly.pdbx_strand_id
1 'polypeptide(L)'
;MPSPYPSEAARRADLVVHIVGLAFAIVGGTVLVALTAANTPGRVVAIAVYTAGMVAMLSFSLAYNFSGERCRPILQRLDHSGIFLMIAGSYTPFTTVVLAGAWAWGMTIAVWSIAALGILGKIFVPQMPHSIWVALYLAMGWVIVVALQPIVEGLAWPALVLLGLGGLIYSVGVIFHVNDERIAFGKPLWHGHVVAAAGLHWVAVLIGTVLPAGP
;
A
#
# COMPACT_ATOMS: atom_id res chain seq x y z
N MET A 1 -22.39 0.36 21.11
CA MET A 1 -22.98 0.43 19.76
C MET A 1 -22.92 -0.94 19.07
N PRO A 2 -23.72 -1.20 18.01
CA PRO A 2 -23.60 -2.42 17.23
C PRO A 2 -22.18 -2.58 16.66
N SER A 3 -21.69 -3.81 16.59
CA SER A 3 -20.42 -4.13 15.94
C SER A 3 -20.45 -3.60 14.49
N PRO A 4 -19.36 -3.00 13.98
CA PRO A 4 -19.30 -2.54 12.59
C PRO A 4 -19.11 -3.71 11.59
N TYR A 5 -19.42 -4.93 12.02
CA TYR A 5 -19.33 -6.17 11.26
C TYR A 5 -20.70 -6.85 11.20
N PRO A 6 -21.10 -7.39 10.03
CA PRO A 6 -22.38 -8.11 9.89
C PRO A 6 -22.49 -9.37 10.77
N SER A 7 -21.37 -9.99 11.15
CA SER A 7 -21.34 -11.18 12.01
C SER A 7 -20.02 -11.31 12.79
N GLU A 8 -20.03 -12.08 13.88
CA GLU A 8 -18.80 -12.45 14.61
C GLU A 8 -17.80 -13.24 13.75
N ALA A 9 -18.30 -14.08 12.84
CA ALA A 9 -17.44 -14.82 11.91
C ALA A 9 -16.68 -13.87 10.98
N ALA A 10 -17.36 -12.85 10.42
CA ALA A 10 -16.73 -11.83 9.60
C ALA A 10 -15.71 -11.02 10.40
N ARG A 11 -16.03 -10.62 11.63
CA ARG A 11 -15.09 -9.91 12.52
C ARG A 11 -13.83 -10.73 12.82
N ARG A 12 -13.97 -12.02 13.11
CA ARG A 12 -12.83 -12.93 13.37
C ARG A 12 -11.98 -13.14 12.12
N ALA A 13 -12.62 -13.33 10.96
CA ALA A 13 -11.92 -13.45 9.69
C ALA A 13 -11.07 -12.19 9.42
N ASP A 14 -11.65 -11.00 9.63
CA ASP A 14 -10.94 -9.74 9.41
C ASP A 14 -9.75 -9.58 10.35
N LEU A 15 -9.92 -9.94 11.63
CA LEU A 15 -8.84 -9.91 12.60
C LEU A 15 -7.67 -10.82 12.18
N VAL A 16 -7.98 -12.02 11.70
CA VAL A 16 -6.96 -12.96 11.19
C VAL A 16 -6.23 -12.36 9.99
N VAL A 17 -6.95 -11.77 9.03
CA VAL A 17 -6.33 -11.11 7.86
C VAL A 17 -5.37 -10.00 8.30
N HIS A 18 -5.78 -9.14 9.24
CA HIS A 18 -4.92 -8.07 9.73
C HIS A 18 -3.69 -8.58 10.47
N ILE A 19 -3.83 -9.54 11.37
CA ILE A 19 -2.71 -10.10 12.14
C ILE A 19 -1.71 -10.78 11.22
N VAL A 20 -2.20 -11.64 10.31
CA VAL A 20 -1.35 -12.35 9.34
C VAL A 20 -0.67 -11.36 8.39
N GLY A 21 -1.43 -10.39 7.85
CA GLY A 21 -0.89 -9.37 6.97
C GLY A 21 0.18 -8.52 7.64
N LEU A 22 -0.05 -8.05 8.87
CA LEU A 22 0.92 -7.25 9.61
C LEU A 22 2.17 -8.06 9.98
N ALA A 23 2.01 -9.33 10.38
CA ALA A 23 3.13 -10.22 10.65
C ALA A 23 4.00 -10.42 9.39
N PHE A 24 3.37 -10.69 8.24
CA PHE A 24 4.09 -10.79 6.96
C PHE A 24 4.76 -9.48 6.55
N ALA A 25 4.12 -8.33 6.77
CA ALA A 25 4.73 -7.04 6.45
C ALA A 25 5.96 -6.74 7.32
N ILE A 26 5.91 -7.05 8.61
CA ILE A 26 7.05 -6.88 9.52
C ILE A 26 8.19 -7.83 9.11
N VAL A 27 7.91 -9.14 9.03
CA VAL A 27 8.94 -10.14 8.70
C VAL A 27 9.49 -9.91 7.29
N GLY A 28 8.62 -9.81 6.30
CA GLY A 28 9.00 -9.60 4.90
C GLY A 28 9.72 -8.27 4.68
N GLY A 29 9.26 -7.20 5.34
CA GLY A 29 9.93 -5.90 5.29
C GLY A 29 11.33 -5.94 5.90
N THR A 30 11.48 -6.55 7.08
CA THR A 30 12.80 -6.77 7.71
C THR A 30 13.72 -7.58 6.80
N VAL A 31 13.21 -8.63 6.15
CA VAL A 31 13.97 -9.44 5.19
C VAL A 31 14.45 -8.58 4.02
N LEU A 32 13.60 -7.75 3.41
CA LEU A 32 14.02 -6.87 2.31
C LEU A 32 15.13 -5.91 2.74
N VAL A 33 14.96 -5.24 3.88
CA VAL A 33 15.97 -4.31 4.40
C VAL A 33 17.28 -5.05 4.67
N ALA A 34 17.24 -6.22 5.28
CA ALA A 34 18.43 -7.03 5.56
C ALA A 34 19.17 -7.46 4.28
N LEU A 35 18.44 -7.92 3.26
CA LEU A 35 19.02 -8.27 1.95
C LEU A 35 19.65 -7.06 1.25
N THR A 36 19.18 -5.85 1.56
CA THR A 36 19.76 -4.62 1.00
C THR A 36 20.97 -4.10 1.76
N ALA A 37 21.34 -4.68 2.91
CA ALA A 37 22.36 -4.11 3.81
C ALA A 37 23.75 -3.92 3.16
N ALA A 38 24.12 -4.77 2.20
CA ALA A 38 25.37 -4.67 1.45
C ALA A 38 25.29 -3.80 0.17
N ASN A 39 24.13 -3.17 -0.09
CA ASN A 39 23.91 -2.33 -1.26
C ASN A 39 24.25 -0.86 -0.97
N THR A 40 23.96 0.03 -1.92
CA THR A 40 24.15 1.47 -1.73
C THR A 40 23.22 2.01 -0.64
N PRO A 41 23.63 3.04 0.13
CA PRO A 41 22.78 3.65 1.16
C PRO A 41 21.43 4.11 0.62
N GLY A 42 21.39 4.64 -0.61
CA GLY A 42 20.15 5.06 -1.27
C GLY A 42 19.15 3.92 -1.47
N ARG A 43 19.62 2.73 -1.87
CA ARG A 43 18.76 1.54 -2.02
C ARG A 43 18.22 1.07 -0.67
N VAL A 44 19.05 1.07 0.37
CA VAL A 44 18.62 0.72 1.74
C VAL A 44 17.51 1.66 2.21
N VAL A 45 17.68 2.98 2.01
CA VAL A 45 16.67 3.99 2.38
C VAL A 45 15.37 3.77 1.61
N ALA A 46 15.43 3.54 0.30
CA ALA A 46 14.24 3.34 -0.52
C ALA A 46 13.39 2.15 -0.03
N ILE A 47 14.06 1.05 0.33
CA ILE A 47 13.43 -0.17 0.81
C ILE A 47 12.93 -0.03 2.25
N ALA A 48 13.65 0.72 3.10
CA ALA A 48 13.19 1.08 4.42
C ALA A 48 11.91 1.94 4.38
N VAL A 49 11.84 2.91 3.46
CA VAL A 49 10.65 3.75 3.25
C VAL A 49 9.45 2.92 2.80
N TYR A 50 9.63 2.02 1.82
CA TYR A 50 8.61 1.06 1.42
C TYR A 50 8.11 0.22 2.60
N THR A 51 9.05 -0.36 3.35
CA THR A 51 8.76 -1.21 4.52
C THR A 51 7.99 -0.45 5.60
N ALA A 52 8.43 0.77 5.93
CA ALA A 52 7.77 1.62 6.91
C ALA A 52 6.34 1.97 6.49
N GLY A 53 6.13 2.32 5.22
CA GLY A 53 4.79 2.59 4.68
C GLY A 53 3.86 1.38 4.79
N MET A 54 4.34 0.20 4.45
CA MET A 54 3.57 -1.04 4.50
C MET A 54 3.17 -1.41 5.93
N VAL A 55 4.13 -1.39 6.86
CA VAL A 55 3.89 -1.68 8.27
C VAL A 55 2.96 -0.64 8.89
N ALA A 56 3.17 0.65 8.60
CA ALA A 56 2.32 1.73 9.10
C ALA A 56 0.86 1.59 8.63
N MET A 57 0.65 1.38 7.33
CA MET A 57 -0.69 1.19 6.76
C MET A 57 -1.43 0.04 7.45
N LEU A 58 -0.82 -1.15 7.54
CA LEU A 58 -1.47 -2.31 8.14
C LEU A 58 -1.68 -2.15 9.66
N SER A 59 -0.74 -1.47 10.34
CA SER A 59 -0.86 -1.18 11.77
C SER A 59 -2.00 -0.21 12.06
N PHE A 60 -2.11 0.88 11.30
CA PHE A 60 -3.21 1.83 11.45
C PHE A 60 -4.56 1.20 11.13
N SER A 61 -4.59 0.32 10.12
CA SER A 61 -5.80 -0.40 9.74
C SER A 61 -6.29 -1.37 10.82
N LEU A 62 -5.39 -2.18 11.38
CA LEU A 62 -5.71 -3.04 12.51
C LEU A 62 -6.16 -2.22 13.72
N ALA A 63 -5.42 -1.16 14.05
CA ALA A 63 -5.75 -0.31 15.19
C ALA A 63 -7.14 0.33 15.02
N TYR A 64 -7.45 0.85 13.84
CA TYR A 64 -8.74 1.47 13.54
C TYR A 64 -9.90 0.47 13.67
N ASN A 65 -9.83 -0.65 12.95
CA ASN A 65 -10.93 -1.62 12.87
C ASN A 65 -11.25 -2.30 14.21
N PHE A 66 -10.28 -2.35 15.13
CA PHE A 66 -10.42 -2.98 16.44
C PHE A 66 -10.31 -2.00 17.62
N SER A 67 -10.41 -0.69 17.35
CA SER A 67 -10.38 0.35 18.39
C SER A 67 -11.70 0.50 19.15
N GLY A 68 -11.60 0.98 20.38
CA GLY A 68 -12.74 1.53 21.12
C GLY A 68 -13.17 2.91 20.60
N GLU A 69 -14.41 3.30 20.93
CA GLU A 69 -15.08 4.49 20.37
C GLU A 69 -14.29 5.80 20.53
N ARG A 70 -13.57 5.95 21.66
CA ARG A 70 -12.81 7.17 21.99
C ARG A 70 -11.70 7.50 20.98
N CYS A 71 -10.97 6.50 20.50
CA CYS A 71 -9.82 6.70 19.60
C CYS A 71 -10.20 6.54 18.12
N ARG A 72 -11.38 5.99 17.84
CA ARG A 72 -11.82 5.60 16.50
C ARG A 72 -11.77 6.74 15.47
N PRO A 73 -12.17 8.00 15.76
CA PRO A 73 -12.09 9.07 14.77
C PRO A 73 -10.67 9.41 14.34
N ILE A 74 -9.71 9.38 15.27
CA ILE A 74 -8.30 9.67 14.97
C ILE A 74 -7.69 8.50 14.21
N LEU A 75 -7.94 7.27 14.65
CA LEU A 75 -7.42 6.07 13.99
C LEU A 75 -8.01 5.90 12.58
N GLN A 76 -9.26 6.30 12.35
CA GLN A 76 -9.84 6.33 11.01
C GLN A 76 -9.05 7.25 10.06
N ARG A 77 -8.67 8.45 10.54
CA ARG A 77 -7.88 9.40 9.74
C ARG A 77 -6.51 8.85 9.44
N LEU A 78 -5.87 8.20 10.42
CA LEU A 78 -4.57 7.55 10.23
C LEU A 78 -4.63 6.37 9.27
N ASP A 79 -5.62 5.49 9.40
CA ASP A 79 -5.84 4.35 8.49
C ASP A 79 -6.00 4.81 7.04
N HIS A 80 -6.90 5.75 6.82
CA HIS A 80 -7.14 6.34 5.50
C HIS A 80 -5.92 7.11 4.95
N SER A 81 -5.11 7.73 5.82
CA SER A 81 -3.86 8.40 5.42
C SER A 81 -2.76 7.38 5.11
N GLY A 82 -2.77 6.24 5.79
CA GLY A 82 -1.86 5.12 5.58
C GLY A 82 -1.91 4.59 4.15
N ILE A 83 -3.07 4.64 3.49
CA ILE A 83 -3.21 4.26 2.08
C ILE A 83 -2.37 5.20 1.18
N PHE A 84 -2.48 6.53 1.33
CA PHE A 84 -1.66 7.48 0.56
C PHE A 84 -0.16 7.29 0.82
N LEU A 85 0.20 7.12 2.11
CA LEU A 85 1.58 6.87 2.51
C LEU A 85 2.13 5.59 1.88
N MET A 86 1.36 4.51 1.90
CA MET A 86 1.76 3.23 1.31
C MET A 86 1.87 3.31 -0.20
N ILE A 87 0.96 4.02 -0.89
CA ILE A 87 1.09 4.20 -2.34
C ILE A 87 2.42 4.90 -2.64
N ALA A 88 2.74 6.03 -2.02
CA ALA A 88 4.04 6.70 -2.25
C ALA A 88 5.24 5.82 -1.84
N GLY A 89 5.16 5.12 -0.71
CA GLY A 89 6.16 4.16 -0.27
C GLY A 89 6.39 3.03 -1.27
N SER A 90 5.34 2.52 -1.90
CA SER A 90 5.41 1.45 -2.92
C SER A 90 6.07 1.88 -4.22
N TYR A 91 6.01 3.17 -4.55
CA TYR A 91 6.71 3.73 -5.71
C TYR A 91 8.20 3.93 -5.44
N THR A 92 8.57 4.25 -4.20
CA THR A 92 9.91 4.75 -3.84
C THR A 92 11.04 3.82 -4.31
N PRO A 93 11.01 2.49 -4.13
CA PRO A 93 12.04 1.60 -4.67
C PRO A 93 12.20 1.72 -6.18
N PHE A 94 11.10 1.78 -6.93
CA PHE A 94 11.14 1.84 -8.39
C PHE A 94 11.61 3.21 -8.89
N THR A 95 11.12 4.30 -8.28
CA THR A 95 11.46 5.65 -8.75
C THR A 95 12.88 6.07 -8.39
N THR A 96 13.48 5.48 -7.35
CA THR A 96 14.82 5.88 -6.87
C THR A 96 15.91 4.87 -7.18
N VAL A 97 15.57 3.60 -7.45
CA VAL A 97 16.54 2.55 -7.78
C VAL A 97 16.53 2.19 -9.27
N VAL A 98 15.36 2.20 -9.92
CA VAL A 98 15.22 1.76 -11.31
C VAL A 98 15.26 2.94 -12.28
N LEU A 99 14.49 3.99 -11.99
CA LEU A 99 14.46 5.18 -12.84
C LEU A 99 15.73 6.01 -12.68
N ALA A 100 16.08 6.76 -13.72
CA ALA A 100 17.22 7.67 -13.75
C ALA A 100 16.83 9.07 -14.24
N GLY A 101 17.69 10.05 -13.94
CA GLY A 101 17.55 11.42 -14.44
C GLY A 101 16.23 12.09 -14.08
N ALA A 102 15.62 12.78 -15.04
CA ALA A 102 14.38 13.54 -14.84
C ALA A 102 13.20 12.64 -14.42
N TRP A 103 13.15 11.39 -14.89
CA TRP A 103 12.09 10.46 -14.54
C TRP A 103 12.12 10.07 -13.06
N ALA A 104 13.30 9.82 -12.50
CA ALA A 104 13.47 9.49 -11.09
C ALA A 104 12.95 10.63 -10.19
N TRP A 105 13.44 11.85 -10.44
CA TRP A 105 13.06 13.03 -9.65
C TRP A 105 11.59 13.41 -9.86
N GLY A 106 11.15 13.54 -11.11
CA GLY A 106 9.80 13.97 -11.45
C GLY A 106 8.74 13.03 -10.87
N MET A 107 8.93 11.72 -11.03
CA MET A 107 7.98 10.73 -10.52
C MET A 107 8.00 10.69 -8.99
N THR A 108 9.18 10.69 -8.36
CA THR A 108 9.29 10.68 -6.88
C THR A 108 8.62 11.91 -6.27
N ILE A 109 8.89 13.11 -6.80
CA ILE A 109 8.27 14.36 -6.32
C ILE A 109 6.77 14.30 -6.52
N ALA A 110 6.29 13.91 -7.71
CA ALA A 110 4.87 13.87 -8.01
C ALA A 110 4.11 12.95 -7.04
N VAL A 111 4.54 11.71 -6.84
CA VAL A 111 3.83 10.76 -5.98
C VAL A 111 3.87 11.18 -4.51
N TRP A 112 5.00 11.69 -4.01
CA TRP A 112 5.08 12.15 -2.63
C TRP A 112 4.30 13.45 -2.38
N SER A 113 4.25 14.36 -3.36
CA SER A 113 3.40 15.56 -3.28
C SER A 113 1.91 15.19 -3.26
N ILE A 114 1.47 14.29 -4.15
CA ILE A 114 0.08 13.81 -4.17
C ILE A 114 -0.26 13.12 -2.83
N ALA A 115 0.63 12.28 -2.31
CA ALA A 115 0.43 11.63 -1.01
C ALA A 115 0.33 12.65 0.13
N ALA A 116 1.23 13.63 0.18
CA ALA A 116 1.20 14.67 1.20
C ALA A 116 -0.11 15.45 1.16
N LEU A 117 -0.56 15.87 -0.02
CA LEU A 117 -1.86 16.54 -0.20
C LEU A 117 -3.03 15.65 0.23
N GLY A 118 -3.00 14.36 -0.14
CA GLY A 118 -4.03 13.39 0.26
C GLY A 118 -4.10 13.18 1.78
N ILE A 119 -2.95 13.06 2.44
CA ILE A 119 -2.83 12.93 3.90
C ILE A 119 -3.34 14.19 4.60
N LEU A 120 -2.88 15.38 4.18
CA LEU A 120 -3.35 16.65 4.72
C LEU A 120 -4.86 16.80 4.52
N GLY A 121 -5.37 16.42 3.34
CA GLY A 121 -6.80 16.41 3.05
C GLY A 121 -7.59 15.50 3.99
N LYS A 122 -7.11 14.29 4.31
CA LYS A 122 -7.77 13.41 5.28
C LYS A 122 -7.77 13.95 6.71
N ILE A 123 -6.75 14.70 7.08
CA ILE A 123 -6.63 15.30 8.41
C ILE A 123 -7.52 16.53 8.54
N PHE A 124 -7.52 17.42 7.54
CA PHE A 124 -8.16 18.74 7.60
C PHE A 124 -9.54 18.83 6.93
N VAL A 125 -9.88 17.91 6.02
CA VAL A 125 -11.16 17.90 5.28
C VAL A 125 -11.88 16.54 5.44
N PRO A 126 -12.20 16.12 6.68
CA PRO A 126 -12.79 14.80 6.95
C PRO A 126 -14.20 14.61 6.36
N GLN A 127 -14.92 15.69 6.05
CA GLN A 127 -16.28 15.67 5.51
C GLN A 127 -16.38 15.33 4.02
N MET A 128 -15.25 15.19 3.32
CA MET A 128 -15.26 14.88 1.88
C MET A 128 -15.81 13.45 1.64
N PRO A 129 -16.69 13.25 0.65
CA PRO A 129 -17.30 11.95 0.36
C PRO A 129 -16.29 10.82 0.22
N HIS A 130 -16.62 9.66 0.79
CA HIS A 130 -15.75 8.47 0.76
C HIS A 130 -15.36 8.05 -0.66
N SER A 131 -16.29 8.13 -1.61
CA SER A 131 -16.05 7.78 -3.02
C SER A 131 -14.97 8.63 -3.69
N ILE A 132 -14.86 9.91 -3.33
CA ILE A 132 -13.81 10.79 -3.87
C ILE A 132 -12.44 10.33 -3.40
N TRP A 133 -12.31 9.96 -2.12
CA TRP A 133 -11.06 9.43 -1.60
C TRP A 133 -10.65 8.13 -2.29
N VAL A 134 -11.60 7.22 -2.48
CA VAL A 134 -11.37 5.97 -3.23
C VAL A 134 -10.88 6.26 -4.65
N ALA A 135 -11.50 7.21 -5.35
CA ALA A 135 -11.07 7.61 -6.68
C ALA A 135 -9.65 8.19 -6.69
N LEU A 136 -9.30 9.02 -5.68
CA LEU A 136 -7.95 9.56 -5.54
C LEU A 136 -6.90 8.47 -5.26
N TYR A 137 -7.22 7.47 -4.43
CA TYR A 137 -6.33 6.33 -4.20
C TYR A 137 -6.05 5.55 -5.47
N LEU A 138 -7.09 5.25 -6.25
CA LEU A 138 -6.94 4.52 -7.51
C LEU A 138 -6.18 5.36 -8.54
N ALA A 139 -6.52 6.63 -8.72
CA ALA A 139 -5.82 7.52 -9.63
C ALA A 139 -4.33 7.60 -9.29
N MET A 140 -4.00 7.82 -8.02
CA MET A 140 -2.61 7.86 -7.55
C MET A 140 -1.90 6.52 -7.75
N GLY A 141 -2.57 5.40 -7.44
CA GLY A 141 -2.02 4.05 -7.58
C GLY A 141 -1.62 3.71 -9.02
N TRP A 142 -2.27 4.30 -10.02
CA TRP A 142 -2.01 4.08 -11.44
C TRP A 142 -1.13 5.15 -12.11
N VAL A 143 -0.61 6.14 -11.37
CA VAL A 143 0.28 7.19 -11.91
C VAL A 143 1.50 6.59 -12.62
N ILE A 144 1.99 5.42 -12.20
CA ILE A 144 3.13 4.71 -12.80
C ILE A 144 2.99 4.50 -14.31
N VAL A 145 1.76 4.41 -14.82
CA VAL A 145 1.48 4.25 -16.26
C VAL A 145 2.04 5.43 -17.07
N VAL A 146 2.15 6.62 -16.48
CA VAL A 146 2.79 7.78 -17.12
C VAL A 146 4.28 7.55 -17.40
N ALA A 147 4.95 6.78 -16.53
CA ALA A 147 6.35 6.37 -16.70
C ALA A 147 6.47 4.93 -17.21
N LEU A 148 5.46 4.41 -17.94
CA LEU A 148 5.45 3.01 -18.36
C LEU A 148 6.67 2.63 -19.19
N GLN A 149 7.03 3.44 -20.19
CA GLN A 149 8.18 3.15 -21.06
C GLN A 149 9.50 3.00 -20.27
N PRO A 150 9.96 4.00 -19.48
CA PRO A 150 11.22 3.85 -18.74
C PRO A 150 11.16 2.77 -17.65
N ILE A 151 9.97 2.47 -17.12
CA ILE A 151 9.79 1.35 -16.18
C ILE A 151 9.93 -0.01 -16.88
N VAL A 152 9.37 -0.16 -18.08
CA VAL A 152 9.48 -1.40 -18.87
C VAL A 152 10.91 -1.64 -19.30
N GLU A 153 11.64 -0.60 -19.65
CA GLU A 153 13.07 -0.68 -20.02
C GLU A 153 13.96 -0.98 -18.81
N GLY A 154 13.55 -0.57 -17.60
CA GLY A 154 14.35 -0.71 -16.37
C GLY A 154 14.04 -1.94 -15.51
N LEU A 155 12.91 -2.62 -15.72
CA LEU A 155 12.48 -3.77 -14.93
C LEU A 155 12.39 -5.05 -15.75
N ALA A 156 12.77 -6.17 -15.13
CA ALA A 156 12.50 -7.49 -15.67
C ALA A 156 10.98 -7.73 -15.76
N TRP A 157 10.57 -8.42 -16.84
CA TRP A 157 9.17 -8.71 -17.13
C TRP A 157 8.37 -9.30 -15.95
N PRO A 158 8.91 -10.26 -15.16
CA PRO A 158 8.18 -10.79 -14.00
C PRO A 158 7.80 -9.71 -12.97
N ALA A 159 8.68 -8.73 -12.72
CA ALA A 159 8.40 -7.65 -11.76
C ALA A 159 7.25 -6.77 -12.25
N LEU A 160 7.23 -6.45 -13.55
CA LEU A 160 6.16 -5.66 -14.18
C LEU A 160 4.81 -6.35 -14.10
N VAL A 161 4.77 -7.66 -14.38
CA VAL A 161 3.54 -8.46 -14.28
C VAL A 161 3.03 -8.47 -12.84
N LEU A 162 3.91 -8.65 -11.85
CA LEU A 162 3.53 -8.63 -10.44
C LEU A 162 2.98 -7.27 -9.98
N LEU A 163 3.57 -6.16 -10.44
CA LEU A 163 3.05 -4.81 -10.18
C LEU A 163 1.66 -4.61 -10.80
N GLY A 164 1.49 -5.01 -12.07
CA GLY A 164 0.20 -4.92 -12.75
C GLY A 164 -0.88 -5.75 -12.05
N LEU A 165 -0.57 -7.01 -11.71
CA LEU A 165 -1.49 -7.89 -10.98
C LEU A 165 -1.82 -7.36 -9.58
N GLY A 166 -0.84 -6.81 -8.86
CA GLY A 166 -1.05 -6.15 -7.57
C GLY A 166 -2.01 -4.97 -7.68
N GLY A 167 -1.80 -4.08 -8.65
CA GLY A 167 -2.71 -2.96 -8.92
C GLY A 167 -4.13 -3.40 -9.29
N LEU A 168 -4.26 -4.46 -10.08
CA LEU A 168 -5.56 -5.03 -10.45
C LEU A 168 -6.27 -5.68 -9.24
N ILE A 169 -5.57 -6.47 -8.44
CA ILE A 169 -6.14 -7.09 -7.22
C ILE A 169 -6.60 -6.02 -6.23
N TYR A 170 -5.82 -4.96 -6.03
CA TYR A 170 -6.25 -3.84 -5.19
C TYR A 170 -7.51 -3.17 -5.75
N SER A 171 -7.54 -2.92 -7.06
CA SER A 171 -8.67 -2.28 -7.74
C SER A 171 -9.95 -3.12 -7.66
N VAL A 172 -9.85 -4.45 -7.79
CA VAL A 172 -10.97 -5.37 -7.57
C VAL A 172 -11.41 -5.35 -6.10
N GLY A 173 -10.46 -5.31 -5.17
CA GLY A 173 -10.70 -5.19 -3.73
C GLY A 173 -11.64 -4.04 -3.38
N VAL A 174 -11.52 -2.90 -4.07
CA VAL A 174 -12.37 -1.72 -3.86
C VAL A 174 -13.86 -2.04 -3.98
N ILE A 175 -14.25 -3.00 -4.82
CA ILE A 175 -15.65 -3.44 -4.95
C ILE A 175 -16.19 -3.94 -3.60
N PHE A 176 -15.39 -4.70 -2.86
CA PHE A 176 -15.77 -5.18 -1.52
C PHE A 176 -15.75 -4.06 -0.49
N HIS A 177 -14.80 -3.13 -0.61
CA HIS A 177 -14.67 -1.99 0.30
C HIS A 177 -15.90 -1.06 0.25
N VAL A 178 -16.37 -0.70 -0.94
CA VAL A 178 -17.51 0.22 -1.08
C VAL A 178 -18.87 -0.45 -0.80
N ASN A 179 -18.90 -1.78 -0.69
CA ASN A 179 -20.10 -2.58 -0.41
C ASN A 179 -19.98 -3.37 0.90
N ASP A 180 -19.10 -2.96 1.81
CA ASP A 180 -18.71 -3.75 2.98
C ASP A 180 -19.85 -3.99 3.98
N GLU A 181 -20.83 -3.08 4.03
CA GLU A 181 -22.07 -3.23 4.82
C GLU A 181 -23.08 -4.19 4.18
N ARG A 182 -23.02 -4.42 2.87
CA ARG A 182 -23.97 -5.26 2.11
C ARG A 182 -23.50 -6.69 1.93
N ILE A 183 -22.19 -6.90 1.94
CA ILE A 183 -21.55 -8.20 1.73
C ILE A 183 -21.17 -8.79 3.09
N ALA A 184 -21.64 -10.01 3.39
CA ALA A 184 -21.45 -10.63 4.70
C ALA A 184 -19.98 -10.67 5.17
N PHE A 185 -19.03 -10.80 4.24
CA PHE A 185 -17.58 -10.80 4.49
C PHE A 185 -16.85 -9.64 3.76
N GLY A 186 -17.53 -8.51 3.51
CA GLY A 186 -16.99 -7.40 2.73
C GLY A 186 -15.65 -6.85 3.25
N LYS A 187 -15.54 -6.57 4.56
CA LYS A 187 -14.29 -6.10 5.19
C LYS A 187 -13.14 -7.13 5.13
N PRO A 188 -13.33 -8.39 5.54
CA PRO A 188 -12.32 -9.44 5.35
C PRO A 188 -11.83 -9.57 3.91
N LEU A 189 -12.76 -9.53 2.94
CA LEU A 189 -12.40 -9.62 1.53
C LEU A 189 -11.62 -8.39 1.07
N TRP A 190 -12.03 -7.19 1.47
CA TRP A 190 -11.28 -5.96 1.20
C TRP A 190 -9.85 -6.04 1.73
N HIS A 191 -9.67 -6.28 3.03
CA HIS A 191 -8.33 -6.33 3.63
C HIS A 191 -7.52 -7.51 3.07
N GLY A 192 -8.16 -8.62 2.70
CA GLY A 192 -7.52 -9.74 2.03
C GLY A 192 -6.92 -9.36 0.68
N HIS A 193 -7.64 -8.56 -0.13
CA HIS A 193 -7.10 -8.04 -1.39
C HIS A 193 -5.94 -7.07 -1.16
N VAL A 194 -6.02 -6.21 -0.13
CA VAL A 194 -4.92 -5.31 0.24
C VAL A 194 -3.66 -6.10 0.60
N VAL A 195 -3.78 -7.15 1.43
CA VAL A 195 -2.66 -8.02 1.82
C VAL A 195 -2.11 -8.80 0.62
N ALA A 196 -2.98 -9.34 -0.24
CA ALA A 196 -2.56 -10.05 -1.44
C ALA A 196 -1.81 -9.15 -2.43
N ALA A 197 -2.33 -7.94 -2.70
CA ALA A 197 -1.67 -6.94 -3.53
C ALA A 197 -0.32 -6.51 -2.94
N ALA A 198 -0.26 -6.29 -1.63
CA ALA A 198 0.99 -5.97 -0.94
C ALA A 198 2.02 -7.11 -1.06
N GLY A 199 1.58 -8.37 -0.99
CA GLY A 199 2.43 -9.54 -1.21
C GLY A 199 3.02 -9.59 -2.63
N LEU A 200 2.21 -9.31 -3.66
CA LEU A 200 2.72 -9.23 -5.04
C LEU A 200 3.71 -8.08 -5.22
N HIS A 201 3.41 -6.90 -4.66
CA HIS A 201 4.33 -5.77 -4.67
C HIS A 201 5.63 -6.08 -3.92
N TRP A 202 5.55 -6.82 -2.81
CA TRP A 202 6.72 -7.24 -2.05
C TRP A 202 7.64 -8.11 -2.91
N VAL A 203 7.08 -9.09 -3.64
CA VAL A 203 7.87 -9.92 -4.58
C VAL A 203 8.42 -9.07 -5.72
N ALA A 204 7.64 -8.13 -6.27
CA ALA A 204 8.10 -7.23 -7.31
C ALA A 204 9.28 -6.34 -6.86
N VAL A 205 9.21 -5.82 -5.63
CA VAL A 205 10.32 -5.07 -5.00
C VAL A 205 11.53 -5.98 -4.80
N LEU A 206 11.34 -7.19 -4.31
CA LEU A 206 12.41 -8.17 -4.12
C LEU A 206 13.18 -8.42 -5.42
N ILE A 207 12.48 -8.84 -6.48
CA ILE A 207 13.13 -9.27 -7.73
C ILE A 207 13.50 -8.09 -8.64
N GLY A 208 12.82 -6.95 -8.51
CA GLY A 208 13.02 -5.78 -9.37
C GLY A 208 14.00 -4.76 -8.82
N THR A 209 14.28 -4.76 -7.51
CA THR A 209 15.10 -3.70 -6.89
C THR A 209 16.10 -4.18 -5.84
N VAL A 210 15.88 -5.33 -5.19
CA VAL A 210 16.74 -5.83 -4.11
C VAL A 210 17.72 -6.88 -4.61
N LEU A 211 17.23 -7.92 -5.26
CA LEU A 211 18.08 -8.94 -5.84
C LEU A 211 18.82 -8.36 -7.05
N PRO A 212 20.08 -8.76 -7.27
CA PRO A 212 20.78 -8.42 -8.49
C PRO A 212 19.97 -8.96 -9.68
N ALA A 213 19.82 -8.15 -10.73
CA ALA A 213 19.39 -8.69 -12.02
C ALA A 213 20.33 -9.86 -12.35
N GLY A 214 19.76 -11.02 -12.66
CA GLY A 214 20.55 -12.16 -13.10
C GLY A 214 21.46 -11.79 -14.28
N PRO A 215 22.52 -12.57 -14.53
CA PRO A 215 23.44 -12.31 -15.64
C PRO A 215 22.73 -12.19 -16.99
#